data_AF-A0A382PKK7-F1
#
_entry.id   AF-A0A382PKK7-F1
#
_cell.length_a   1.000
_cell.length_b   1.000
_cell.length_c   1.000
_cell.angle_alpha   90.00
_cell.angle_beta   90.00
_cell.angle_gamma   90.00
#
_symmetry.space_group_name_H-M   'P 1'
#
loop_
_entity.id
_entity.type
_entity.pdbx_description
1 polymer ?
#
loop_
_entity_poly.entity_id
_entity_poly.type
_entity_poly.pdbx_seq_one_letter_code
_entity_poly.pdbx_strand_id
1 'polypeptide(L)'
;VNQLVKHIAIGQILQETNTLNPVLTQRADFEAYGLVQGEGVVEEYGDVGELAGFAAMADVLGERVDWLGLCRAVAWSGGPLSGGLMAELIELTTAPLRDRSVDGVLLSLHGAQSSIDDPDVSGRVLEAARRAVGAATPVVATLDLHANVTPLMVEAADVLVGYHSFPHTDHVQCGHRAAAALASLLREERKPRVWAHKIPMVVSSEGRTTDRGVQRQLWSRIVEAESEGDVLSASLFMVQPWFDVPGLGWTLYQAGFEDEPPLPPEEVVAECWQTRHHRETTYVRPDELAAAARRMKGRPVAVSESHDATNSGAPG
;
A
#
# COMPACT_ATOMS: atom_id res chain seq x y z
N VAL A 1 -33.32 -20.99 -0.80
CA VAL A 1 -32.69 -20.06 -1.75
C VAL A 1 -31.20 -20.33 -1.65
N ASN A 2 -30.56 -20.87 -2.70
CA ASN A 2 -29.10 -20.98 -2.71
C ASN A 2 -28.57 -19.54 -2.66
N GLN A 3 -28.02 -19.12 -1.53
CA GLN A 3 -27.26 -17.87 -1.50
C GLN A 3 -26.08 -18.07 -2.47
N LEU A 4 -25.93 -17.15 -3.42
CA LEU A 4 -24.76 -17.12 -4.28
C LEU A 4 -23.53 -16.96 -3.36
N VAL A 5 -22.50 -17.74 -3.64
CA VAL A 5 -21.24 -17.72 -2.90
C VAL A 5 -20.20 -17.14 -3.85
N LYS A 6 -19.45 -16.12 -3.40
CA LYS A 6 -18.34 -15.54 -4.14
C LYS A 6 -17.02 -16.14 -3.68
N HIS A 7 -16.19 -16.57 -4.61
CA HIS A 7 -14.86 -17.10 -4.35
C HIS A 7 -13.83 -15.98 -4.49
N ILE A 8 -13.26 -15.51 -3.39
CA ILE A 8 -12.35 -14.36 -3.40
C ILE A 8 -10.97 -14.78 -2.91
N ALA A 9 -9.94 -14.47 -3.70
CA ALA A 9 -8.55 -14.70 -3.31
C ALA A 9 -8.01 -13.51 -2.51
N ILE A 10 -7.28 -13.78 -1.42
CA ILE A 10 -6.61 -12.76 -0.62
C ILE A 10 -5.14 -13.08 -0.41
N GLY A 11 -4.28 -12.06 -0.46
CA GLY A 11 -2.86 -12.19 -0.18
C GLY A 11 -2.27 -10.91 0.39
N GLN A 12 -1.11 -11.00 1.00
CA GLN A 12 -0.42 -9.86 1.61
C GLN A 12 1.09 -9.99 1.42
N ILE A 13 1.74 -8.99 0.83
CA ILE A 13 3.20 -8.89 0.77
C ILE A 13 3.60 -7.49 1.19
N LEU A 14 4.12 -7.35 2.40
CA LEU A 14 4.50 -6.06 2.98
C LEU A 14 5.97 -6.03 3.37
N GLN A 15 6.67 -5.04 2.84
CA GLN A 15 8.01 -4.61 3.24
C GLN A 15 8.26 -3.25 2.59
N GLU A 16 8.95 -2.32 3.25
CA GLU A 16 9.41 -1.09 2.60
C GLU A 16 10.90 -1.20 2.30
N THR A 17 11.31 -0.94 1.05
CA THR A 17 12.72 -0.99 0.68
C THR A 17 13.38 0.38 0.74
N ASN A 18 14.42 0.52 1.57
CA ASN A 18 15.46 1.52 1.38
C ASN A 18 16.55 0.96 0.46
N THR A 19 16.66 1.45 -0.79
CA THR A 19 17.65 0.92 -1.75
C THR A 19 19.09 1.25 -1.38
N LEU A 20 19.30 2.17 -0.43
CA LEU A 20 20.62 2.56 0.07
C LEU A 20 21.06 1.69 1.25
N ASN A 21 20.18 0.87 1.81
CA ASN A 21 20.54 -0.07 2.87
C ASN A 21 21.31 -1.26 2.26
N PRO A 22 22.58 -1.49 2.65
CA PRO A 22 23.39 -2.59 2.11
C PRO A 22 22.96 -3.98 2.61
N VAL A 23 22.10 -4.05 3.63
CA VAL A 23 21.60 -5.31 4.20
C VAL A 23 20.36 -5.73 3.42
N LEU A 24 20.53 -6.74 2.57
CA LEU A 24 19.45 -7.30 1.77
C LEU A 24 18.42 -8.02 2.64
N THR A 25 17.15 -7.81 2.34
CA THR A 25 16.04 -8.54 2.96
C THR A 25 16.05 -10.00 2.48
N GLN A 26 16.08 -10.92 3.43
CA GLN A 26 16.12 -12.36 3.23
C GLN A 26 14.75 -12.99 3.44
N ARG A 27 14.60 -14.23 2.97
CA ARG A 27 13.43 -15.05 3.28
C ARG A 27 13.16 -15.16 4.79
N ALA A 28 14.22 -15.30 5.59
CA ALA A 28 14.13 -15.43 7.04
C ALA A 28 13.48 -14.19 7.71
N ASP A 29 13.61 -13.01 7.11
CA ASP A 29 12.98 -11.79 7.63
C ASP A 29 11.45 -11.85 7.48
N PHE A 30 10.95 -12.49 6.41
CA PHE A 30 9.53 -12.77 6.25
C PHE A 30 9.03 -13.87 7.19
N GLU A 31 9.83 -14.92 7.36
CA GLU A 31 9.50 -16.03 8.27
C GLU A 31 9.36 -15.54 9.73
N ALA A 32 10.18 -14.57 10.14
CA ALA A 32 10.14 -13.98 11.48
C ALA A 32 8.82 -13.24 11.80
N TYR A 33 8.10 -12.75 10.79
CA TYR A 33 6.84 -12.01 10.92
C TYR A 33 5.63 -12.79 10.36
N GLY A 34 5.83 -14.06 10.00
CA GLY A 34 4.81 -14.97 9.52
C GLY A 34 4.77 -15.05 7.98
N LEU A 35 5.50 -16.02 7.42
CA LEU A 35 5.38 -16.42 6.02
C LEU A 35 4.43 -17.62 5.92
N VAL A 36 3.19 -17.37 5.52
CA VAL A 36 2.10 -18.35 5.54
C VAL A 36 1.40 -18.40 4.18
N GLN A 37 0.81 -19.55 3.84
CA GLN A 37 0.09 -19.76 2.59
C GLN A 37 -1.23 -20.49 2.82
N GLY A 38 -2.14 -20.40 1.85
CA GLY A 38 -3.39 -21.15 1.87
C GLY A 38 -4.30 -20.73 3.01
N GLU A 39 -4.99 -21.70 3.62
CA GLU A 39 -5.99 -21.47 4.67
C GLU A 39 -5.43 -20.67 5.86
N GLY A 40 -4.16 -20.86 6.22
CA GLY A 40 -3.51 -20.11 7.32
C GLY A 40 -3.49 -18.59 7.11
N VAL A 41 -3.53 -18.09 5.87
CA VAL A 41 -3.65 -16.65 5.60
C VAL A 41 -4.96 -16.11 6.17
N VAL A 42 -6.05 -16.88 6.04
CA VAL A 42 -7.38 -16.51 6.51
C VAL A 42 -7.52 -16.83 8.01
N GLU A 43 -7.12 -18.03 8.42
CA GLU A 43 -7.34 -18.55 9.77
C GLU A 43 -6.49 -17.85 10.84
N GLU A 44 -5.25 -17.49 10.52
CA GLU A 44 -4.31 -16.91 11.50
C GLU A 44 -4.19 -15.38 11.40
N TYR A 45 -4.46 -14.80 10.23
CA TYR A 45 -4.20 -13.38 9.96
C TYR A 45 -5.39 -12.63 9.35
N GLY A 46 -6.52 -13.31 9.13
CA GLY A 46 -7.72 -12.70 8.54
C GLY A 46 -8.34 -11.58 9.36
N ASP A 47 -7.93 -11.39 10.62
CA ASP A 47 -8.36 -10.32 11.53
C ASP A 47 -7.28 -9.24 11.78
N VAL A 48 -6.19 -9.25 11.00
CA VAL A 48 -5.07 -8.31 11.14
C VAL A 48 -5.00 -7.32 9.97
N GLY A 49 -4.85 -6.03 10.27
CA GLY A 49 -4.54 -4.98 9.27
C GLY A 49 -5.54 -4.94 8.11
N GLU A 50 -5.06 -4.81 6.88
CA GLU A 50 -5.94 -4.78 5.69
C GLU A 50 -6.67 -6.11 5.44
N LEU A 51 -6.10 -7.26 5.85
CA LEU A 51 -6.80 -8.54 5.74
C LEU A 51 -8.09 -8.56 6.56
N ALA A 52 -8.06 -7.97 7.76
CA ALA A 52 -9.25 -7.72 8.58
C ALA A 52 -10.29 -6.88 7.82
N GLY A 53 -9.81 -5.85 7.11
CA GLY A 53 -10.65 -5.01 6.29
C GLY A 53 -11.25 -5.75 5.08
N PHE A 54 -10.51 -6.67 4.47
CA PHE A 54 -11.03 -7.49 3.39
C PHE A 54 -12.23 -8.34 3.84
N ALA A 55 -12.23 -8.81 5.09
CA ALA A 55 -13.32 -9.63 5.63
C ALA A 55 -14.71 -8.96 5.58
N ALA A 56 -14.77 -7.62 5.62
CA ALA A 56 -16.03 -6.88 5.49
C ALA A 56 -16.71 -7.03 4.11
N MET A 57 -16.02 -7.60 3.12
CA MET A 57 -16.58 -7.81 1.78
C MET A 57 -17.88 -8.63 1.80
N ALA A 58 -18.01 -9.60 2.71
CA ALA A 58 -19.25 -10.39 2.84
C ALA A 58 -20.45 -9.51 3.22
N ASP A 59 -20.24 -8.61 4.19
CA ASP A 59 -21.27 -7.65 4.62
C ASP A 59 -21.57 -6.64 3.51
N VAL A 60 -20.53 -6.14 2.83
CA VAL A 60 -20.69 -5.21 1.71
C VAL A 60 -21.48 -5.85 0.59
N LEU A 61 -21.17 -7.09 0.20
CA LEU A 61 -21.86 -7.82 -0.86
C LEU A 61 -23.29 -8.22 -0.48
N GLY A 62 -23.54 -8.52 0.79
CA GLY A 62 -24.77 -9.20 1.23
C GLY A 62 -24.81 -10.68 0.81
N GLU A 63 -23.64 -11.26 0.50
CA GLU A 63 -23.45 -12.63 0.01
C GLU A 63 -22.38 -13.34 0.85
N ARG A 64 -22.39 -14.68 0.81
CA ARG A 64 -21.33 -15.46 1.45
C ARG A 64 -20.06 -15.38 0.62
N VAL A 65 -18.92 -15.15 1.27
CA VAL A 65 -17.60 -15.20 0.62
C VAL A 65 -16.87 -16.47 1.07
N ASP A 66 -16.41 -17.24 0.09
CA ASP A 66 -15.46 -18.33 0.29
C ASP A 66 -14.04 -17.80 -0.02
N TRP A 67 -13.20 -17.73 1.01
CA TRP A 67 -11.87 -17.16 0.91
C TRP A 67 -10.85 -18.18 0.41
N LEU A 68 -10.03 -17.77 -0.55
CA LEU A 68 -8.82 -18.46 -0.97
C LEU A 68 -7.60 -17.68 -0.49
N GLY A 69 -6.95 -18.14 0.57
CA GLY A 69 -5.67 -17.56 0.99
C GLY A 69 -4.56 -17.87 -0.01
N LEU A 70 -3.84 -16.84 -0.43
CA LEU A 70 -2.69 -16.93 -1.32
C LEU A 70 -1.41 -17.06 -0.49
N CYS A 71 -0.55 -16.04 -0.52
CA CYS A 71 0.62 -15.90 0.33
C CYS A 71 0.43 -14.69 1.25
N ARG A 72 0.83 -14.85 2.51
CA ARG A 72 1.13 -13.75 3.43
C ARG A 72 2.63 -13.75 3.71
N ALA A 73 3.29 -12.66 3.36
CA ALA A 73 4.70 -12.42 3.60
C ALA A 73 4.87 -10.98 4.09
N VAL A 74 5.05 -10.80 5.39
CA VAL A 74 5.35 -9.48 5.98
C VAL A 74 6.77 -9.50 6.49
N ALA A 75 7.53 -8.42 6.28
CA ALA A 75 8.83 -8.19 6.89
C ALA A 75 8.93 -6.72 7.31
N TRP A 76 9.82 -6.43 8.27
CA TRP A 76 10.14 -5.05 8.61
C TRP A 76 10.78 -4.33 7.42
N SER A 77 10.69 -3.00 7.40
CA SER A 77 11.38 -2.19 6.39
C SER A 77 12.89 -2.47 6.41
N GLY A 78 13.53 -2.52 5.25
CA GLY A 78 14.93 -2.93 5.13
C GLY A 78 15.52 -2.63 3.76
N GLY A 79 16.64 -3.28 3.41
CA GLY A 79 17.21 -3.18 2.06
C GLY A 79 16.43 -3.98 1.01
N PRO A 80 16.88 -3.96 -0.25
CA PRO A 80 16.26 -4.71 -1.34
C PRO A 80 16.13 -6.19 -1.04
N LEU A 81 15.09 -6.83 -1.60
CA LEU A 81 14.95 -8.27 -1.54
C LEU A 81 16.15 -8.95 -2.20
N SER A 82 16.68 -9.97 -1.54
CA SER A 82 17.73 -10.85 -2.07
C SER A 82 17.30 -11.57 -3.36
N GLY A 83 18.29 -12.07 -4.10
CA GLY A 83 18.08 -12.66 -5.43
C GLY A 83 17.16 -13.86 -5.42
N GLY A 84 16.22 -13.89 -6.36
CA GLY A 84 15.23 -14.95 -6.49
C GLY A 84 14.07 -14.86 -5.48
N LEU A 85 14.18 -14.06 -4.41
CA LEU A 85 13.14 -13.94 -3.40
C LEU A 85 11.85 -13.34 -3.97
N MET A 86 11.96 -12.36 -4.88
CA MET A 86 10.79 -11.83 -5.58
C MET A 86 10.07 -12.93 -6.37
N ALA A 87 10.81 -13.73 -7.15
CA ALA A 87 10.23 -14.80 -7.95
C ALA A 87 9.57 -15.87 -7.07
N GLU A 88 10.19 -16.18 -5.93
CA GLU A 88 9.61 -17.07 -4.92
C GLU A 88 8.30 -16.51 -4.36
N LEU A 89 8.26 -15.25 -3.91
CA LEU A 89 7.04 -14.63 -3.38
C LEU A 89 5.90 -14.58 -4.43
N ILE A 90 6.23 -14.33 -5.70
CA ILE A 90 5.29 -14.40 -6.81
C ILE A 90 4.75 -15.83 -6.98
N GLU A 91 5.62 -16.84 -6.93
CA GLU A 91 5.22 -18.24 -7.04
C GLU A 91 4.29 -18.63 -5.89
N LEU A 92 4.64 -18.31 -4.64
CA LEU A 92 3.82 -18.60 -3.46
C LEU A 92 2.44 -17.91 -3.55
N THR A 93 2.37 -16.72 -4.13
CA THR A 93 1.13 -15.97 -4.29
C THR A 93 0.25 -16.52 -5.41
N THR A 94 0.86 -16.95 -6.52
CA THR A 94 0.10 -17.29 -7.74
C THR A 94 -0.16 -18.77 -7.93
N ALA A 95 0.60 -19.66 -7.28
CA ALA A 95 0.38 -21.10 -7.37
C ALA A 95 -1.06 -21.52 -7.02
N PRO A 96 -1.71 -21.00 -5.95
CA PRO A 96 -3.09 -21.37 -5.62
C PRO A 96 -4.13 -20.93 -6.67
N LEU A 97 -3.82 -19.92 -7.48
CA LEU A 97 -4.73 -19.39 -8.51
C LEU A 97 -4.76 -20.24 -9.78
N ARG A 98 -3.79 -21.14 -9.99
CA ARG A 98 -3.69 -21.94 -11.23
C ARG A 98 -4.78 -22.99 -11.37
N ASP A 99 -5.20 -23.57 -10.24
CA ASP A 99 -6.15 -24.69 -10.20
C ASP A 99 -7.53 -24.28 -9.69
N ARG A 100 -7.74 -22.98 -9.43
CA ARG A 100 -8.97 -22.46 -8.80
C ARG A 100 -9.43 -21.20 -9.52
N SER A 101 -10.65 -21.25 -10.07
CA SER A 101 -11.33 -20.04 -10.53
C SER A 101 -11.78 -19.22 -9.33
N VAL A 102 -11.51 -17.92 -9.36
CA VAL A 102 -11.98 -16.96 -8.36
C VAL A 102 -12.73 -15.83 -9.07
N ASP A 103 -13.72 -15.28 -8.36
CA ASP A 103 -14.51 -14.16 -8.84
C ASP A 103 -13.73 -12.84 -8.71
N GLY A 104 -12.78 -12.74 -7.78
CA GLY A 104 -11.97 -11.55 -7.58
C GLY A 104 -10.72 -11.80 -6.73
N VAL A 105 -9.80 -10.85 -6.75
CA VAL A 105 -8.54 -10.89 -5.99
C VAL A 105 -8.36 -9.59 -5.20
N LEU A 106 -8.04 -9.71 -3.91
CA LEU A 106 -7.57 -8.62 -3.06
C LEU A 106 -6.12 -8.87 -2.63
N LEU A 107 -5.25 -7.91 -2.85
CA LEU A 107 -3.86 -7.97 -2.40
C LEU A 107 -3.52 -6.78 -1.49
N SER A 108 -2.93 -7.04 -0.34
CA SER A 108 -2.30 -6.00 0.48
C SER A 108 -0.81 -5.93 0.12
N LEU A 109 -0.40 -4.86 -0.55
CA LEU A 109 0.97 -4.66 -1.00
C LEU A 109 1.51 -3.35 -0.39
N HIS A 110 2.81 -3.24 -0.18
CA HIS A 110 3.36 -1.97 0.29
C HIS A 110 3.47 -0.95 -0.85
N GLY A 111 3.88 -1.39 -2.05
CA GLY A 111 4.06 -0.52 -3.21
C GLY A 111 5.41 0.22 -3.27
N ALA A 112 6.29 0.04 -2.28
CA ALA A 112 7.66 0.57 -2.27
C ALA A 112 8.69 -0.55 -2.06
N GLN A 113 8.49 -1.66 -2.76
CA GLN A 113 9.34 -2.85 -2.67
C GLN A 113 10.21 -2.95 -3.92
N SER A 114 11.52 -3.14 -3.71
CA SER A 114 12.45 -3.50 -4.79
C SER A 114 13.24 -4.75 -4.42
N SER A 115 13.76 -5.41 -5.44
CA SER A 115 14.68 -6.53 -5.29
C SER A 115 15.97 -6.23 -6.04
N ILE A 116 16.99 -7.07 -5.83
CA ILE A 116 18.18 -7.01 -6.68
C ILE A 116 17.88 -7.34 -8.16
N ASP A 117 16.76 -8.02 -8.43
CA ASP A 117 16.39 -8.51 -9.76
C ASP A 117 15.51 -7.50 -10.53
N ASP A 118 14.65 -6.76 -9.83
CA ASP A 118 13.69 -5.81 -10.41
C ASP A 118 13.31 -4.72 -9.38
N PRO A 119 13.23 -3.43 -9.80
CA PRO A 119 12.88 -2.32 -8.92
C PRO A 119 11.38 -2.24 -8.53
N ASP A 120 10.49 -2.98 -9.20
CA ASP A 120 9.04 -2.90 -9.02
C ASP A 120 8.43 -4.25 -8.59
N VAL A 121 8.74 -4.69 -7.37
CA VAL A 121 8.27 -5.99 -6.86
C VAL A 121 6.74 -6.03 -6.78
N SER A 122 6.10 -4.96 -6.29
CA SER A 122 4.63 -4.92 -6.17
C SER A 122 3.94 -4.97 -7.53
N GLY A 123 4.46 -4.27 -8.54
CA GLY A 123 3.99 -4.37 -9.92
C GLY A 123 4.16 -5.76 -10.51
N ARG A 124 5.29 -6.44 -10.25
CA ARG A 124 5.50 -7.83 -10.69
C ARG A 124 4.56 -8.83 -10.05
N VAL A 125 4.22 -8.65 -8.77
CA VAL A 125 3.20 -9.45 -8.08
C VAL A 125 1.83 -9.23 -8.72
N LEU A 126 1.43 -7.98 -8.95
CA LEU A 126 0.15 -7.65 -9.60
C LEU A 126 0.07 -8.22 -11.02
N GLU A 127 1.13 -8.05 -11.82
CA GLU A 127 1.23 -8.57 -13.18
C GLU A 127 1.08 -10.10 -13.20
N ALA A 128 1.74 -10.79 -12.27
CA ALA A 128 1.64 -12.24 -12.16
C ALA A 128 0.25 -12.70 -11.70
N ALA A 129 -0.37 -12.02 -10.73
CA ALA A 129 -1.74 -12.30 -10.30
C ALA A 129 -2.73 -12.08 -11.45
N ARG A 130 -2.63 -10.96 -12.18
CA ARG A 130 -3.42 -10.65 -13.38
C ARG A 130 -3.30 -11.75 -14.43
N ARG A 131 -2.08 -12.22 -14.72
CA ARG A 131 -1.88 -13.33 -15.67
C ARG A 131 -2.53 -14.63 -15.20
N ALA A 132 -2.48 -14.92 -13.90
CA ALA A 132 -3.03 -16.15 -13.34
C ALA A 132 -4.57 -16.18 -13.41
N VAL A 133 -5.24 -15.06 -13.11
CA VAL A 133 -6.72 -15.00 -13.11
C VAL A 133 -7.33 -14.57 -14.43
N GLY A 134 -6.54 -13.99 -15.33
CA GLY A 134 -6.99 -13.49 -16.62
C GLY A 134 -7.58 -12.07 -16.57
N ALA A 135 -8.01 -11.57 -17.73
CA ALA A 135 -8.40 -10.17 -17.90
C ALA A 135 -9.81 -9.81 -17.39
N ALA A 136 -10.66 -10.82 -17.14
CA ALA A 136 -12.05 -10.65 -16.73
C ALA A 136 -12.22 -10.61 -15.21
N THR A 137 -11.39 -11.34 -14.45
CA THR A 137 -11.46 -11.36 -12.99
C THR A 137 -10.89 -10.07 -12.40
N PRO A 138 -11.65 -9.29 -11.63
CA PRO A 138 -11.15 -8.06 -11.02
C PRO A 138 -10.01 -8.30 -10.03
N VAL A 139 -8.99 -7.44 -10.08
CA VAL A 139 -7.84 -7.43 -9.16
C VAL A 139 -7.76 -6.05 -8.51
N VAL A 140 -7.90 -6.02 -7.19
CA VAL A 140 -7.79 -4.80 -6.39
C VAL A 140 -6.65 -4.97 -5.40
N ALA A 141 -5.87 -3.90 -5.19
CA ALA A 141 -4.80 -3.91 -4.20
C ALA A 141 -4.79 -2.68 -3.30
N THR A 142 -4.53 -2.88 -2.02
CA THR A 142 -4.18 -1.80 -1.10
C THR A 142 -2.69 -1.49 -1.22
N LEU A 143 -2.34 -0.22 -1.03
CA LEU A 143 -0.98 0.29 -1.05
C LEU A 143 -0.75 1.23 0.12
N ASP A 144 0.47 1.20 0.67
CA ASP A 144 0.92 2.24 1.59
C ASP A 144 0.97 3.59 0.86
N LEU A 145 0.64 4.69 1.54
CA LEU A 145 0.77 6.03 0.94
C LEU A 145 2.21 6.37 0.55
N HIS A 146 3.22 5.67 1.08
CA HIS A 146 4.63 5.80 0.68
C HIS A 146 4.99 4.99 -0.57
N ALA A 147 4.03 4.33 -1.23
CA ALA A 147 4.25 3.59 -2.46
C ALA A 147 4.83 4.45 -3.60
N ASN A 148 5.66 3.83 -4.44
CA ASN A 148 5.99 4.35 -5.76
C ASN A 148 5.05 3.73 -6.79
N VAL A 149 3.89 4.34 -7.05
CA VAL A 149 2.96 3.80 -8.06
C VAL A 149 3.59 3.85 -9.44
N THR A 150 3.76 2.68 -10.06
CA THR A 150 4.35 2.49 -11.39
C THR A 150 3.26 2.30 -12.46
N PRO A 151 3.60 2.50 -13.76
CA PRO A 151 2.69 2.16 -14.85
C PRO A 151 2.26 0.68 -14.84
N LEU A 152 3.15 -0.23 -14.44
CA LEU A 152 2.86 -1.67 -14.38
C LEU A 152 1.79 -1.98 -13.33
N MET A 153 1.88 -1.36 -12.15
CA MET A 153 0.85 -1.50 -11.11
C MET A 153 -0.52 -1.00 -11.60
N VAL A 154 -0.53 0.15 -12.30
CA VAL A 154 -1.74 0.76 -12.87
C VAL A 154 -2.35 -0.09 -13.97
N GLU A 155 -1.54 -0.78 -14.78
CA GLU A 155 -2.02 -1.66 -15.85
C GLU A 155 -2.53 -3.01 -15.31
N ALA A 156 -1.88 -3.56 -14.29
CA ALA A 156 -2.17 -4.91 -13.80
C ALA A 156 -3.38 -4.97 -12.84
N ALA A 157 -3.57 -3.95 -12.02
CA ALA A 157 -4.73 -3.82 -11.11
C ALA A 157 -5.89 -3.09 -11.79
N ASP A 158 -7.13 -3.46 -11.46
CA ASP A 158 -8.29 -2.65 -11.84
C ASP A 158 -8.44 -1.43 -10.92
N VAL A 159 -8.13 -1.57 -9.62
CA VAL A 159 -8.13 -0.46 -8.65
C VAL A 159 -6.97 -0.61 -7.66
N LEU A 160 -6.27 0.50 -7.39
CA LEU A 160 -5.31 0.66 -6.30
C LEU A 160 -5.92 1.55 -5.21
N VAL A 161 -5.90 1.11 -3.96
CA VAL A 161 -6.47 1.84 -2.82
C VAL A 161 -5.36 2.23 -1.85
N GLY A 162 -5.15 3.54 -1.65
CA GLY A 162 -4.11 4.05 -0.76
C GLY A 162 -4.55 4.17 0.69
N TYR A 163 -3.58 4.21 1.60
CA TYR A 163 -3.79 4.67 2.97
C TYR A 163 -4.17 6.14 3.01
N HIS A 164 -5.00 6.52 3.97
CA HIS A 164 -5.44 7.90 4.20
C HIS A 164 -4.84 8.50 5.48
N SER A 165 -4.05 7.76 6.24
CA SER A 165 -3.43 8.30 7.46
C SER A 165 -1.90 8.22 7.44
N PHE A 166 -1.23 9.33 7.73
CA PHE A 166 0.17 9.38 8.14
C PHE A 166 0.30 10.17 9.45
N PRO A 167 0.74 9.57 10.57
CA PRO A 167 1.14 8.16 10.73
C PRO A 167 0.00 7.16 10.44
N HIS A 168 0.36 5.94 10.01
CA HIS A 168 -0.62 4.94 9.60
C HIS A 168 -1.42 4.42 10.80
N THR A 169 -2.73 4.56 10.70
CA THR A 169 -3.74 4.15 11.68
C THR A 169 -4.99 3.59 11.01
N ASP A 170 -5.00 3.52 9.67
CA ASP A 170 -6.18 3.21 8.86
C ASP A 170 -6.05 1.92 8.05
N HIS A 171 -5.15 0.99 8.41
CA HIS A 171 -4.96 -0.26 7.66
C HIS A 171 -6.27 -1.04 7.46
N VAL A 172 -7.05 -1.26 8.53
CA VAL A 172 -8.33 -1.97 8.46
C VAL A 172 -9.32 -1.21 7.56
N GLN A 173 -9.37 0.11 7.69
CA GLN A 173 -10.25 0.97 6.90
C GLN A 173 -9.85 0.97 5.42
N CYS A 174 -8.55 0.95 5.10
CA CYS A 174 -8.07 0.79 3.74
C CYS A 174 -8.48 -0.57 3.16
N GLY A 175 -8.37 -1.64 3.95
CA GLY A 175 -8.91 -2.95 3.56
C GLY A 175 -10.42 -2.93 3.29
N HIS A 176 -11.21 -2.25 4.14
CA HIS A 176 -12.65 -2.06 3.91
C HIS A 176 -12.93 -1.34 2.58
N ARG A 177 -12.16 -0.29 2.26
CA ARG A 177 -12.30 0.45 1.00
C ARG A 177 -11.97 -0.43 -0.20
N ALA A 178 -10.91 -1.24 -0.13
CA ALA A 178 -10.57 -2.19 -1.19
C ALA A 178 -11.63 -3.29 -1.37
N ALA A 179 -12.17 -3.82 -0.28
CA ALA A 179 -13.31 -4.75 -0.33
C ALA A 179 -14.54 -4.12 -0.99
N ALA A 180 -14.85 -2.86 -0.65
CA ALA A 180 -15.94 -2.12 -1.27
C ALA A 180 -15.71 -1.87 -2.77
N ALA A 181 -14.49 -1.49 -3.16
CA ALA A 181 -14.12 -1.31 -4.56
C ALA A 181 -14.29 -2.61 -5.36
N LEU A 182 -13.79 -3.74 -4.84
CA LEU A 182 -13.97 -5.04 -5.48
C LEU A 182 -15.45 -5.45 -5.56
N ALA A 183 -16.22 -5.24 -4.51
CA ALA A 183 -17.66 -5.53 -4.51
C ALA A 183 -18.40 -4.71 -5.58
N SER A 184 -18.03 -3.44 -5.78
CA SER A 184 -18.60 -2.60 -6.84
C SER A 184 -18.23 -3.12 -8.23
N LEU A 185 -16.97 -3.51 -8.47
CA LEU A 185 -16.55 -4.12 -9.74
C LEU A 185 -17.33 -5.40 -10.09
N LEU A 186 -17.58 -6.24 -9.08
CA LEU A 186 -18.35 -7.48 -9.25
C LEU A 186 -19.83 -7.25 -9.57
N ARG A 187 -20.41 -6.11 -9.15
CA ARG A 187 -21.81 -5.77 -9.42
C ARG A 187 -22.02 -5.10 -10.75
N GLU A 188 -21.12 -4.18 -11.09
CA GLU A 188 -21.23 -3.36 -12.30
C GLU A 188 -20.81 -4.12 -13.56
N GLU A 189 -20.04 -5.22 -13.41
CA GLU A 189 -19.54 -6.06 -14.50
C GLU A 189 -18.86 -5.27 -15.63
N ARG A 190 -18.26 -4.10 -15.29
CA ARG A 190 -17.50 -3.25 -16.20
C ARG A 190 -16.20 -2.77 -15.56
N LYS A 191 -15.24 -2.40 -16.40
CA LYS A 191 -13.95 -1.85 -15.95
C LYS A 191 -14.08 -0.39 -15.49
N PRO A 192 -13.37 0.01 -14.43
CA PRO A 192 -13.32 1.41 -14.02
C PRO A 192 -12.42 2.19 -14.97
N ARG A 193 -12.56 3.52 -14.96
CA ARG A 193 -11.55 4.42 -15.47
C ARG A 193 -10.52 4.68 -14.38
N VAL A 194 -9.26 4.82 -14.80
CA VAL A 194 -8.13 5.08 -13.90
C VAL A 194 -7.38 6.29 -14.40
N TRP A 195 -7.08 7.21 -13.48
CA TRP A 195 -6.28 8.40 -13.69
C TRP A 195 -5.11 8.40 -12.73
N ALA A 196 -3.89 8.24 -13.26
CA ALA A 196 -2.66 8.26 -12.48
C ALA A 196 -1.74 9.38 -12.98
N HIS A 197 -1.53 10.40 -12.14
CA HIS A 197 -0.75 11.58 -12.48
C HIS A 197 0.50 11.65 -11.63
N LYS A 198 1.66 11.54 -12.28
CA LYS A 198 2.96 11.62 -11.62
C LYS A 198 3.31 13.07 -11.28
N ILE A 199 3.77 13.29 -10.06
CA ILE A 199 4.26 14.57 -9.57
C ILE A 199 5.77 14.40 -9.33
N PRO A 200 6.65 15.11 -10.04
CA PRO A 200 8.09 14.83 -10.08
C PRO A 200 8.81 15.40 -8.85
N MET A 201 8.37 15.01 -7.65
CA MET A 201 8.95 15.43 -6.38
C MET A 201 9.17 14.26 -5.45
N VAL A 202 10.26 14.37 -4.68
CA VAL A 202 10.65 13.49 -3.58
C VAL A 202 10.96 14.39 -2.41
N VAL A 203 10.32 14.14 -1.28
CA VAL A 203 10.42 14.99 -0.09
C VAL A 203 10.41 14.11 1.16
N SER A 204 10.99 14.62 2.24
CA SER A 204 10.91 13.95 3.53
C SER A 204 9.44 13.80 3.96
N SER A 205 9.08 12.63 4.47
CA SER A 205 7.78 12.38 5.10
C SER A 205 7.61 13.17 6.40
N GLU A 206 8.71 13.59 7.05
CA GLU A 206 8.64 14.42 8.24
C GLU A 206 7.95 15.76 7.97
N GLY A 207 6.98 16.12 8.84
CA GLY A 207 6.18 17.32 8.66
C GLY A 207 5.14 17.22 7.54
N ARG A 208 4.78 16.00 7.10
CA ARG A 208 3.75 15.75 6.08
C ARG A 208 2.67 14.79 6.58
N THR A 209 2.37 14.85 7.88
CA THR A 209 1.22 14.14 8.45
C THR A 209 -0.07 14.53 7.74
N THR A 210 -1.02 13.60 7.65
CA THR A 210 -2.27 13.84 6.89
C THR A 210 -3.34 14.56 7.72
N ASP A 211 -3.22 14.56 9.05
CA ASP A 211 -4.18 15.14 9.99
C ASP A 211 -3.92 16.62 10.34
N ARG A 212 -2.72 17.13 10.02
CA ARG A 212 -2.24 18.49 10.32
C ARG A 212 -1.18 18.95 9.34
N GLY A 213 -0.68 20.17 9.52
CA GLY A 213 0.39 20.73 8.70
C GLY A 213 -0.04 20.98 7.26
N VAL A 214 0.94 20.97 6.36
CA VAL A 214 0.77 21.41 4.97
C VAL A 214 -0.15 20.51 4.13
N GLN A 215 -0.28 19.23 4.49
CA GLN A 215 -1.07 18.26 3.71
C GLN A 215 -2.56 18.21 4.10
N ARG A 216 -2.93 18.69 5.29
CA ARG A 216 -4.26 18.47 5.89
C ARG A 216 -5.42 18.81 4.96
N GLN A 217 -5.41 19.99 4.33
CA GLN A 217 -6.54 20.46 3.53
C GLN A 217 -6.72 19.64 2.25
N LEU A 218 -5.61 19.37 1.54
CA LEU A 218 -5.63 18.51 0.36
C LEU A 218 -6.08 17.10 0.74
N TRP A 219 -5.60 16.59 1.88
CA TRP A 219 -5.97 15.25 2.33
C TRP A 219 -7.45 15.12 2.68
N SER A 220 -8.05 16.12 3.34
CA SER A 220 -9.49 16.15 3.57
C SER A 220 -10.27 16.07 2.26
N ARG A 221 -9.86 16.81 1.22
CA ARG A 221 -10.50 16.75 -0.11
C ARG A 221 -10.37 15.38 -0.77
N ILE A 222 -9.21 14.73 -0.63
CA ILE A 222 -8.98 13.36 -1.16
C ILE A 222 -9.93 12.36 -0.50
N VAL A 223 -10.06 12.42 0.83
CA VAL A 223 -10.97 11.52 1.57
C VAL A 223 -12.44 11.82 1.25
N GLU A 224 -12.80 13.09 1.16
CA GLU A 224 -14.17 13.54 0.80
C GLU A 224 -14.57 13.08 -0.61
N ALA A 225 -13.64 13.09 -1.57
CA ALA A 225 -13.88 12.66 -2.94
C ALA A 225 -14.33 11.19 -3.04
N GLU A 226 -13.93 10.31 -2.12
CA GLU A 226 -14.41 8.91 -2.09
C GLU A 226 -15.80 8.75 -1.48
N SER A 227 -16.35 9.79 -0.85
CA SER A 227 -17.72 9.77 -0.29
C SER A 227 -18.78 10.11 -1.33
N GLU A 228 -18.38 10.43 -2.57
CA GLU A 228 -19.24 10.89 -3.65
C GLU A 228 -19.40 9.81 -4.73
N GLY A 229 -20.65 9.58 -5.15
CA GLY A 229 -20.97 8.90 -6.40
C GLY A 229 -20.35 7.51 -6.57
N ASP A 230 -19.78 7.28 -7.75
CA ASP A 230 -19.20 6.00 -8.19
C ASP A 230 -17.65 6.02 -8.16
N VAL A 231 -17.06 6.75 -7.22
CA VAL A 231 -15.62 6.78 -6.98
C VAL A 231 -15.20 5.52 -6.22
N LEU A 232 -14.22 4.79 -6.75
CA LEU A 232 -13.69 3.56 -6.13
C LEU A 232 -12.42 3.82 -5.32
N SER A 233 -11.63 4.83 -5.68
CA SER A 233 -10.42 5.25 -4.96
C SER A 233 -10.03 6.68 -5.34
N ALA A 234 -9.64 7.47 -4.35
CA ALA A 234 -8.87 8.69 -4.51
C ALA A 234 -7.70 8.65 -3.51
N SER A 235 -6.48 8.72 -4.00
CA SER A 235 -5.28 8.54 -3.17
C SER A 235 -4.14 9.41 -3.67
N LEU A 236 -3.36 9.95 -2.72
CA LEU A 236 -2.09 10.61 -2.99
C LEU A 236 -0.96 9.77 -2.40
N PHE A 237 -0.14 9.21 -3.27
CA PHE A 237 1.03 8.43 -2.89
C PHE A 237 2.23 9.36 -2.77
N MET A 238 2.65 9.63 -1.54
CA MET A 238 3.82 10.44 -1.19
C MET A 238 5.04 9.53 -1.03
N VAL A 239 5.61 9.09 -2.16
CA VAL A 239 6.68 8.08 -2.19
C VAL A 239 7.79 8.35 -1.16
N GLN A 240 8.23 7.30 -0.46
CA GLN A 240 9.36 7.38 0.46
C GLN A 240 10.65 7.83 -0.26
N PRO A 241 11.50 8.65 0.41
CA PRO A 241 12.62 9.33 -0.24
C PRO A 241 13.90 8.51 -0.43
N TRP A 242 14.00 7.31 0.13
CA TRP A 242 15.16 6.41 0.07
C TRP A 242 14.99 5.29 -0.96
N PHE A 243 14.36 5.59 -2.11
CA PHE A 243 14.01 4.62 -3.15
C PHE A 243 14.60 4.98 -4.51
N ASP A 244 15.83 4.56 -4.79
CA ASP A 244 16.51 4.85 -6.07
C ASP A 244 16.03 3.92 -7.20
N VAL A 245 14.85 4.24 -7.76
CA VAL A 245 14.19 3.47 -8.82
C VAL A 245 13.72 4.35 -9.98
N PRO A 246 13.53 3.78 -11.19
CA PRO A 246 12.96 4.52 -12.31
C PRO A 246 11.57 5.10 -12.01
N GLY A 247 11.32 6.31 -12.50
CA GLY A 247 10.00 6.94 -12.35
C GLY A 247 9.64 7.23 -10.89
N LEU A 248 10.62 7.48 -10.02
CA LEU A 248 10.38 7.88 -8.64
C LEU A 248 9.64 9.22 -8.57
N GLY A 249 8.63 9.30 -7.70
CA GLY A 249 7.93 10.54 -7.38
C GLY A 249 6.54 10.29 -6.81
N TRP A 250 5.91 11.35 -6.34
CA TRP A 250 4.53 11.28 -5.85
C TRP A 250 3.55 10.95 -6.99
N THR A 251 2.42 10.33 -6.65
CA THR A 251 1.37 10.00 -7.62
C THR A 251 0.00 10.37 -7.07
N LEU A 252 -0.76 11.21 -7.78
CA LEU A 252 -2.20 11.31 -7.58
C LEU A 252 -2.86 10.17 -8.37
N TYR A 253 -3.52 9.25 -7.66
CA TYR A 253 -4.23 8.13 -8.24
C TYR A 253 -5.72 8.27 -7.95
N GLN A 254 -6.53 8.08 -8.99
CA GLN A 254 -7.98 8.14 -8.89
C GLN A 254 -8.56 7.01 -9.75
N ALA A 255 -9.58 6.34 -9.26
CA ALA A 255 -10.29 5.29 -9.99
C ALA A 255 -11.78 5.37 -9.68
N GLY A 256 -12.59 5.17 -10.70
CA GLY A 256 -14.03 5.29 -10.58
C GLY A 256 -14.74 4.92 -11.86
N PHE A 257 -16.05 5.01 -11.82
CA PHE A 257 -16.90 4.72 -12.97
C PHE A 257 -17.40 5.96 -13.70
N GLU A 258 -17.06 7.13 -13.18
CA GLU A 258 -17.33 8.44 -13.75
C GLU A 258 -16.54 8.64 -15.06
N ASP A 259 -16.94 9.65 -15.85
CA ASP A 259 -16.24 9.99 -17.09
C ASP A 259 -15.00 10.87 -16.87
N GLU A 260 -14.95 11.60 -15.76
CA GLU A 260 -13.87 12.53 -15.37
C GLU A 260 -13.35 12.18 -13.97
N PRO A 261 -12.09 12.54 -13.62
CA PRO A 261 -11.54 12.28 -12.30
C PRO A 261 -12.25 13.15 -11.23
N PRO A 262 -12.48 12.62 -10.01
CA PRO A 262 -13.22 13.34 -8.96
C PRO A 262 -12.47 14.58 -8.44
N LEU A 263 -11.14 14.60 -8.54
CA LEU A 263 -10.31 15.76 -8.29
C LEU A 263 -9.59 16.21 -9.57
N PRO A 264 -9.60 17.52 -9.89
CA PRO A 264 -8.90 18.06 -11.06
C PRO A 264 -7.39 17.85 -10.92
N PRO A 265 -6.77 16.99 -11.77
CA PRO A 265 -5.38 16.57 -11.56
C PRO A 265 -4.39 17.73 -11.64
N GLU A 266 -4.59 18.67 -12.57
CA GLU A 266 -3.69 19.82 -12.75
C GLU A 266 -3.62 20.70 -11.50
N GLU A 267 -4.74 20.91 -10.81
CA GLU A 267 -4.81 21.72 -9.60
C GLU A 267 -4.12 21.03 -8.43
N VAL A 268 -4.40 19.74 -8.22
CA VAL A 268 -3.79 18.96 -7.13
C VAL A 268 -2.29 18.82 -7.34
N VAL A 269 -1.84 18.57 -8.57
CA VAL A 269 -0.41 18.51 -8.93
C VAL A 269 0.27 19.85 -8.63
N ALA A 270 -0.35 20.96 -9.02
CA ALA A 270 0.20 22.29 -8.77
C ALA A 270 0.27 22.61 -7.27
N GLU A 271 -0.77 22.26 -6.50
CA GLU A 271 -0.81 22.40 -5.04
C GLU A 271 0.32 21.59 -4.38
N CYS A 272 0.46 20.30 -4.72
CA CYS A 272 1.56 19.47 -4.22
C CYS A 272 2.93 20.09 -4.53
N TRP A 273 3.13 20.52 -5.77
CA TRP A 273 4.39 21.11 -6.23
C TRP A 273 4.76 22.38 -5.48
N GLN A 274 3.79 23.21 -5.09
CA GLN A 274 4.03 24.42 -4.29
C GLN A 274 4.59 24.09 -2.90
N THR A 275 4.25 22.93 -2.35
CA THR A 275 4.70 22.48 -1.02
C THR A 275 6.07 21.78 -1.03
N ARG A 276 6.71 21.61 -2.18
CA ARG A 276 7.95 20.81 -2.32
C ARG A 276 9.14 21.27 -1.48
N HIS A 277 9.17 22.55 -1.10
CA HIS A 277 10.22 23.11 -0.24
C HIS A 277 9.78 23.28 1.23
N HIS A 278 8.56 22.86 1.57
CA HIS A 278 8.05 22.92 2.93
C HIS A 278 8.85 22.00 3.87
N ARG A 279 9.17 22.53 5.06
CA ARG A 279 9.87 21.83 6.14
C ARG A 279 9.22 22.25 7.47
N GLU A 280 8.59 21.31 8.17
CA GLU A 280 7.93 21.56 9.45
C GLU A 280 8.79 21.10 10.65
N THR A 281 9.90 20.41 10.41
CA THR A 281 10.75 19.83 11.46
C THR A 281 11.95 20.71 11.78
N THR A 282 12.19 20.91 13.09
CA THR A 282 13.45 21.45 13.61
C THR A 282 14.27 20.31 14.20
N TYR A 283 15.42 20.00 13.61
CA TYR A 283 16.34 19.01 14.16
C TYR A 283 17.15 19.60 15.32
N VAL A 284 17.33 18.80 16.36
CA VAL A 284 18.14 19.15 17.53
C VAL A 284 19.48 18.43 17.43
N ARG A 285 20.57 19.09 17.81
CA ARG A 285 21.89 18.43 17.79
C ARG A 285 21.98 17.37 18.91
N PRO A 286 22.73 16.26 18.72
CA PRO A 286 22.84 15.21 19.73
C PRO A 286 23.32 15.69 21.12
N ASP A 287 24.23 16.67 21.17
CA ASP A 287 24.74 17.26 22.40
C ASP A 287 23.67 18.09 23.14
N GLU A 288 22.86 18.84 22.39
CA GLU A 288 21.72 19.60 22.92
C GLU A 288 20.62 18.66 23.44
N LEU A 289 20.33 17.60 22.69
CA LEU A 289 19.36 16.56 23.07
C LEU A 289 19.79 15.86 24.37
N ALA A 290 21.05 15.42 24.47
CA ALA A 290 21.57 14.76 25.66
C ALA A 290 21.54 15.70 26.88
N ALA A 291 21.85 16.98 26.69
CA ALA A 291 21.75 17.98 27.75
C ALA A 291 20.30 18.20 28.19
N ALA A 292 19.35 18.27 27.26
CA ALA A 292 17.92 18.41 27.55
C ALA A 292 17.37 17.18 28.29
N ALA A 293 17.69 15.97 27.82
CA ALA A 293 17.25 14.71 28.42
C ALA A 293 17.71 14.59 29.89
N ARG A 294 18.96 14.95 30.21
CA ARG A 294 19.48 14.92 31.59
C ARG A 294 18.79 15.91 32.55
N ARG A 295 18.16 16.96 32.03
CA ARG A 295 17.42 17.95 32.84
C ARG A 295 16.01 17.49 33.18
N MET A 296 15.44 16.55 32.43
CA MET A 296 14.11 16.00 32.69
C MET A 296 14.16 15.10 33.92
N LYS A 297 13.35 15.41 34.94
CA LYS A 297 13.28 14.64 36.19
C LYS A 297 12.05 13.74 36.21
N GLY A 298 12.23 12.52 36.73
CA GLY A 298 11.12 11.64 37.14
C GLY A 298 10.41 10.89 36.02
N ARG A 299 10.93 10.89 34.78
CA ARG A 299 10.38 10.12 33.65
C ARG A 299 11.48 9.64 32.70
N PRO A 300 11.34 8.44 32.09
CA PRO A 300 12.15 8.06 30.93
C PRO A 300 12.01 9.07 29.79
N VAL A 301 13.08 9.26 29.03
CA VAL A 301 13.09 10.08 27.81
C VAL A 301 13.20 9.15 26.61
N ALA A 302 12.22 9.18 25.72
CA ALA A 302 12.30 8.51 24.43
C ALA A 302 12.94 9.47 23.42
N VAL A 303 13.95 8.99 22.71
CA VAL A 303 14.63 9.71 21.64
C VAL A 303 14.34 8.99 20.33
N SER A 304 13.87 9.75 19.35
CA SER A 304 13.73 9.28 17.97
C SER A 304 14.95 9.75 17.18
N GLU A 305 15.74 8.81 16.65
CA GLU A 305 16.82 9.11 15.70
C GLU A 305 16.26 9.01 14.27
N SER A 306 15.89 10.16 13.71
CA SER A 306 15.28 10.22 12.38
C SER A 306 16.23 9.85 11.23
N HIS A 307 17.54 9.97 11.43
CA HIS A 307 18.51 9.74 10.35
C HIS A 307 18.84 8.25 10.16
N ASP A 308 18.48 7.40 11.13
CA ASP A 308 18.67 5.95 11.11
C ASP A 308 17.38 5.22 11.49
N ALA A 309 16.29 5.68 10.89
CA ALA A 309 14.94 5.22 11.17
C ALA A 309 14.69 3.85 10.51
N THR A 310 14.73 2.77 11.30
CA THR A 310 14.54 1.40 10.78
C THR A 310 13.15 1.17 10.19
N ASN A 311 12.14 1.92 10.63
CA ASN A 311 10.79 1.89 10.03
C ASN A 311 10.76 2.47 8.60
N SER A 312 11.84 3.14 8.16
CA SER A 312 12.07 3.60 6.79
C SER A 312 13.20 2.83 6.10
N GLY A 313 13.49 1.63 6.59
CA GLY A 313 14.45 0.70 6.02
C GLY A 313 15.92 1.03 6.27
N ALA A 314 16.24 1.98 7.17
CA ALA A 314 17.60 2.17 7.64
C ALA A 314 18.08 0.95 8.48
N PRO A 315 19.39 0.67 8.56
CA PRO A 315 19.91 -0.53 9.23
C PRO A 315 19.77 -0.52 10.76
N GLY A 316 19.68 0.66 11.41
CA GLY A 316 19.69 0.80 12.87
C GLY A 316 21.04 0.53 13.53
#